data_AF-A0A2G6P0V9-F1
#
_entry.id   AF-A0A2G6P0V9-F1
#
_cell.length_a   1.000
_cell.length_b   1.000
_cell.length_c   1.000
_cell.angle_alpha   90.00
_cell.angle_beta   90.00
_cell.angle_gamma   90.00
#
_symmetry.space_group_name_H-M   'P 1'
#
loop_
_entity.id
_entity.type
_entity.pdbx_description
1 polymer ?
#
loop_
_entity_poly.entity_id
_entity_poly.type
_entity_poly.pdbx_seq_one_letter_code
_entity_poly.pdbx_strand_id
1 'polypeptide(L)'
;MKEKPKIDYPCEWSYTIITTDSDGMMKEVENLLGGKEYILTLSKKSSKGKYTSYNLTIMVKDEEERNSYFQGLQSINLIKFLI
;
A
#
# COMPACT_ATOMS: atom_id res chain seq x y z
N MET A 1 -27.14 -0.25 17.26
CA MET A 1 -26.93 -0.04 15.82
C MET A 1 -25.43 0.18 15.65
N LYS A 2 -24.70 -0.64 14.87
CA LYS A 2 -23.27 -0.39 14.65
C LYS A 2 -23.16 0.78 13.69
N GLU A 3 -22.99 1.98 14.23
CA GLU A 3 -22.65 3.16 13.44
C GLU A 3 -21.38 2.85 12.67
N LYS A 4 -21.49 2.73 11.34
CA LYS A 4 -20.32 2.66 10.47
C LYS A 4 -19.54 3.96 10.70
N PRO A 5 -18.22 3.92 10.94
CA PRO A 5 -17.44 5.14 11.07
C PRO A 5 -17.68 5.99 9.81
N LYS A 6 -18.11 7.24 10.00
CA LYS A 6 -18.14 8.22 8.93
C LYS A 6 -16.69 8.53 8.60
N ILE A 7 -16.19 7.93 7.54
CA ILE A 7 -14.87 8.28 7.00
C ILE A 7 -15.13 9.49 6.11
N ASP A 8 -14.67 10.65 6.54
CA ASP A 8 -14.65 11.85 5.71
C ASP A 8 -13.57 11.69 4.65
N TYR A 9 -13.98 11.59 3.40
CA TYR A 9 -13.09 11.54 2.25
C TYR A 9 -12.97 12.94 1.60
N PRO A 10 -11.82 13.28 0.97
CA PRO A 10 -10.63 12.45 0.78
C PRO A 10 -9.81 12.30 2.07
N CYS A 11 -9.26 11.10 2.29
CA CYS A 11 -8.44 10.78 3.45
C CYS A 11 -7.13 10.11 3.02
N GLU A 12 -6.08 10.31 3.78
CA GLU A 12 -4.80 9.62 3.59
C GLU A 12 -4.90 8.21 4.18
N TRP A 13 -4.76 7.20 3.32
CA TRP A 13 -4.76 5.81 3.71
C TRP A 13 -3.36 5.23 3.62
N SER A 14 -2.85 4.74 4.75
CA SER A 14 -1.55 4.11 4.85
C SER A 14 -1.67 2.58 4.88
N TYR A 15 -1.00 1.91 3.96
CA TYR A 15 -0.87 0.44 3.89
C TYR A 15 0.55 0.03 4.25
N THR A 16 0.69 -1.05 4.99
CA THR A 16 1.98 -1.66 5.29
C THR A 16 2.19 -2.85 4.37
N ILE A 17 3.19 -2.74 3.51
CA ILE A 17 3.56 -3.76 2.53
C ILE A 17 4.82 -4.46 3.02
N ILE A 18 4.76 -5.78 3.16
CA ILE A 18 5.91 -6.62 3.48
C ILE A 18 6.26 -7.41 2.24
N THR A 19 7.48 -7.21 1.74
CA THR A 19 8.00 -7.91 0.58
C THR A 19 9.40 -8.46 0.85
N THR A 20 9.78 -9.49 0.10
CA THR A 20 11.17 -9.98 0.05
C THR A 20 11.97 -9.30 -1.05
N ASP A 21 11.28 -8.70 -2.03
CA ASP A 21 11.89 -8.08 -3.22
C ASP A 21 11.41 -6.64 -3.35
N SER A 22 12.20 -5.72 -2.80
CA SER A 22 11.84 -4.31 -2.77
C SER A 22 11.90 -3.62 -4.13
N ASP A 23 12.85 -4.00 -4.99
CA ASP A 23 13.04 -3.35 -6.31
C ASP A 23 11.86 -3.67 -7.23
N GLY A 24 11.52 -4.94 -7.38
CA GLY A 24 10.39 -5.36 -8.19
C GLY A 24 9.06 -4.87 -7.62
N MET A 25 8.88 -4.93 -6.30
CA MET A 25 7.65 -4.45 -5.68
C MET A 25 7.48 -2.93 -5.89
N MET A 26 8.54 -2.14 -5.77
CA MET A 26 8.45 -0.70 -6.00
C MET A 26 8.07 -0.39 -7.44
N LYS A 27 8.62 -1.11 -8.43
CA LYS A 27 8.23 -0.98 -9.84
C LYS A 27 6.78 -1.34 -10.09
N GLU A 28 6.32 -2.46 -9.54
CA GLU A 28 4.93 -2.90 -9.70
C GLU A 28 3.96 -1.91 -9.04
N VAL A 29 4.30 -1.37 -7.87
CA VAL A 29 3.50 -0.35 -7.19
C VAL A 29 3.50 0.97 -7.94
N GLU A 30 4.65 1.42 -8.45
CA GLU A 30 4.74 2.63 -9.27
C GLU A 30 3.93 2.49 -10.57
N ASN A 31 4.01 1.32 -11.22
CA ASN A 31 3.23 1.01 -12.41
C ASN A 31 1.73 0.95 -12.11
N LEU A 32 1.34 0.38 -10.96
CA LEU A 32 -0.04 0.31 -10.51
C LEU A 32 -0.64 1.68 -10.17
N LEU A 33 0.15 2.51 -9.47
CA LEU A 33 -0.26 3.86 -9.07
C LEU A 33 -0.16 4.84 -10.24
N GLY A 34 0.56 4.49 -11.31
CA GLY A 34 0.54 5.18 -12.60
C GLY A 34 0.91 6.65 -12.52
N GLY A 35 1.76 7.03 -11.56
CA GLY A 35 2.14 8.43 -11.32
C GLY A 35 1.18 9.24 -10.46
N LYS A 36 0.23 8.62 -9.76
CA LYS A 36 -0.52 9.30 -8.69
C LYS A 36 0.40 9.72 -7.55
N GLU A 37 -0.03 10.71 -6.77
CA GLU A 37 0.66 11.09 -5.54
C GLU A 37 0.52 9.98 -4.49
N TYR A 38 1.65 9.35 -4.19
CA TYR A 38 1.77 8.39 -3.11
C TYR A 38 3.09 8.59 -2.38
N ILE A 39 3.11 8.22 -1.11
CA ILE A 39 4.28 8.30 -0.25
C ILE A 39 4.65 6.87 0.11
N LEU A 40 5.72 6.36 -0.49
CA LEU A 40 6.28 5.06 -0.14
C LEU A 40 7.51 5.26 0.75
N THR A 41 7.39 4.93 2.03
CA THR A 41 8.46 5.06 3.02
C THR A 41 8.95 3.69 3.48
N LEU A 42 10.25 3.48 3.52
CA LEU A 42 10.83 2.26 4.08
C LEU A 42 10.70 2.29 5.62
N SER A 43 9.86 1.42 6.20
CA SER A 43 9.70 1.34 7.65
C SER A 43 10.79 0.49 8.30
N LYS A 44 11.02 -0.72 7.78
CA LYS A 44 11.92 -1.67 8.41
C LYS A 44 12.56 -2.57 7.39
N LYS A 45 13.88 -2.67 7.44
CA LYS A 45 14.63 -3.66 6.68
C LYS A 45 15.19 -4.68 7.66
N SER A 46 14.88 -5.96 7.45
CA SER A 46 15.43 -7.01 8.29
C SER A 46 16.95 -7.07 8.10
N SER A 47 17.72 -7.24 9.18
CA SER A 47 19.19 -7.26 9.13
C SER A 47 19.79 -8.33 8.21
N LYS A 48 18.99 -9.35 7.86
CA LYS A 48 19.38 -10.43 6.93
C LYS A 48 18.94 -10.17 5.48
N GLY A 49 18.32 -9.01 5.20
CA GLY A 49 17.84 -8.61 3.87
C GLY A 49 16.66 -9.41 3.32
N LYS A 50 16.12 -10.38 4.07
CA LYS A 50 15.10 -11.32 3.55
C LYS A 50 13.71 -10.69 3.45
N TYR A 51 13.34 -9.80 4.38
CA TYR A 51 12.05 -9.13 4.37
C TYR A 51 12.24 -7.64 4.63
N THR A 52 11.46 -6.85 3.90
CA THR A 52 11.45 -5.41 3.95
C THR A 52 10.01 -4.93 4.04
N SER A 53 9.75 -4.05 5.01
CA SER A 53 8.44 -3.45 5.26
C SER A 53 8.44 -2.01 4.78
N TYR A 54 7.47 -1.70 3.94
CA TYR A 54 7.21 -0.37 3.40
C TYR A 54 5.85 0.14 3.91
N ASN A 55 5.77 1.44 4.14
CA ASN A 55 4.55 2.15 4.39
C ASN A 55 4.18 2.92 3.13
N LEU A 56 3.06 2.57 2.52
CA LEU A 56 2.51 3.23 1.35
C LEU A 56 1.32 4.07 1.80
N THR A 57 1.48 5.39 1.82
CA THR A 57 0.39 6.33 2.07
C THR A 57 -0.13 6.86 0.74
N ILE A 58 -1.43 6.77 0.52
CA ILE A 58 -2.12 7.26 -0.67
C ILE A 58 -3.34 8.08 -0.28
N MET A 59 -3.67 9.10 -1.06
CA MET A 59 -4.90 9.85 -0.86
C MET A 59 -6.05 9.16 -1.59
N VAL A 60 -7.04 8.68 -0.84
CA VAL A 60 -8.24 8.04 -1.38
C VAL A 60 -9.42 9.01 -1.29
N LYS A 61 -10.18 9.15 -2.37
CA LYS A 61 -11.36 10.04 -2.41
C LYS A 61 -12.66 9.35 -2.02
N ASP A 62 -12.64 8.02 -1.97
CA ASP A 62 -13.81 7.19 -1.69
C ASP A 62 -13.39 5.74 -1.37
N GLU A 63 -14.37 4.95 -0.90
CA GLU A 63 -14.17 3.54 -0.56
C GLU A 63 -13.82 2.70 -1.79
N GLU A 64 -14.34 3.06 -2.97
CA GLU A 64 -14.08 2.37 -4.23
C GLU A 64 -12.61 2.52 -4.67
N GLU A 65 -12.05 3.74 -4.61
CA GLU A 65 -10.63 3.97 -4.82
C GLU A 65 -9.79 3.12 -3.85
N ARG A 66 -10.08 3.20 -2.55
CA ARG A 66 -9.39 2.43 -1.51
C ARG A 66 -9.38 0.93 -1.83
N ASN A 67 -10.53 0.37 -2.19
CA ASN A 67 -10.64 -1.05 -2.50
C ASN A 67 -9.88 -1.42 -3.78
N SER A 68 -9.92 -0.55 -4.79
CA SER A 68 -9.16 -0.73 -6.04
C SER A 68 -7.65 -0.77 -5.79
N TYR A 69 -7.12 0.14 -4.96
CA TYR A 69 -5.71 0.11 -4.57
C TYR A 69 -5.36 -1.15 -3.77
N PHE A 70 -6.19 -1.52 -2.80
CA PHE A 70 -5.94 -2.71 -2.00
C PHE A 70 -5.88 -3.97 -2.86
N GLN A 71 -6.85 -4.16 -3.76
CA GLN A 71 -6.84 -5.30 -4.68
C GLN A 71 -5.67 -5.26 -5.66
N GLY A 72 -5.34 -4.08 -6.17
CA GLY A 72 -4.20 -3.86 -7.04
C GLY A 72 -2.89 -4.29 -6.39
N LEU A 73 -2.63 -3.77 -5.18
CA LEU A 73 -1.47 -4.15 -4.37
C LEU A 73 -1.48 -5.65 -4.07
N GLN A 74 -2.61 -6.19 -3.64
CA GLN A 74 -2.74 -7.61 -3.32
C GLN A 74 -2.47 -8.52 -4.54
N SER A 75 -2.72 -8.03 -5.76
CA SER A 75 -2.42 -8.76 -6.99
C SER A 75 -0.92 -8.81 -7.32
N ILE A 76 -0.09 -7.99 -6.69
CA ILE A 76 1.36 -7.99 -6.90
C ILE A 76 1.96 -9.23 -6.21
N ASN A 77 2.43 -10.19 -7.00
CA ASN A 77 2.96 -11.46 -6.50
C ASN A 77 4.21 -11.32 -5.59
N LEU A 78 4.88 -10.17 -5.65
CA LEU A 78 6.03 -9.82 -4.80
C LEU A 78 5.61 -9.39 -3.39
N ILE A 79 4.37 -8.94 -3.19
CA ILE A 79 3.85 -8.58 -1.88
C ILE A 79 3.51 -9.86 -1.13
N LYS A 80 4.15 -10.07 0.02
CA LYS A 80 3.91 -11.23 0.89
C LYS A 80 2.81 -10.95 1.89
N PHE A 81 2.81 -9.75 2.46
CA PHE A 81 1.77 -9.31 3.39
C PHE A 81 1.40 -7.86 3.09
N LEU A 82 0.11 -7.59 3.07
CA LEU A 82 -0.47 -6.25 2.97
C LEU A 82 -1.34 -6.07 4.22
N ILE A 83 -1.03 -5.05 5.02
CA ILE A 83 -1.65 -4.79 6.33
C ILE A 83 -2.19 -3.36 6.36
#